data_AF-A0A7X7MD70-F1
#
_entry.id   AF-A0A7X7MD70-F1
#
_cell.length_a   1.000
_cell.length_b   1.000
_cell.length_c   1.000
_cell.angle_alpha   90.00
_cell.angle_beta   90.00
_cell.angle_gamma   90.00
#
_symmetry.space_group_name_H-M   'P 1'
#
loop_
_entity.id
_entity.type
_entity.pdbx_description
1 polymer ?
#
loop_
_entity_poly.entity_id
_entity_poly.type
_entity_poly.pdbx_seq_one_letter_code
_entity_poly.pdbx_strand_id
1 'polypeptide(L)'
;QNGNGWHSYFADVGLKLIPELLLRDENMIRVDTQAVANHARLKDAAGERFVWISAPRDLEMASSFRPVGDPFEDAATLQPVTLQGGEFKQFFATLHVPAGQRPGIYKGAIAVAEEGRRMFEIPVAIRVLPFALPAARTYFDLDREMIVSFMGGLSLSRIAGLHQCDHATALRKYDDYLVNLRNHGITHPSAVDQTEESLKIIQKHGFMTKPLLAAKSFAPWYGLNFGGRMTFDQMMEAKKGARQCAEFYQRVLGHTDLICGYGDEQGTAFVATHRNFYKYYHDYGIRIGCAGHEALLYKGGYTYGYYPMGGAPDARERIRPWNEIGDKYVGFYAAQHTGPENPQFFRRQHGLLGYFNNLSLVYNYIFNLLEWNDLGSQLYKPMVVAMYNRGGMVDTLQWEGFREGVDDMRYATQLKLLAREAVGSGDTERKLTANKALQYLALLKPAEMDLDVVRAEMTEHILKLLALR
;
A
#
# COMPACT_ATOMS: atom_id res chain seq x y z
N GLN A 1 0.07 -21.57 -4.01
CA GLN A 1 0.91 -20.76 -3.12
C GLN A 1 1.75 -21.63 -2.24
N ASN A 2 2.77 -21.02 -1.65
CA ASN A 2 3.59 -21.59 -0.59
C ASN A 2 2.71 -22.06 0.58
N GLY A 3 3.14 -23.09 1.32
CA GLY A 3 2.41 -23.64 2.46
C GLY A 3 2.07 -22.61 3.55
N ASN A 4 2.90 -21.55 3.68
CA ASN A 4 2.68 -20.44 4.59
C ASN A 4 1.79 -19.32 4.07
N GLY A 5 1.22 -19.47 2.87
CA GLY A 5 0.32 -18.55 2.19
C GLY A 5 -0.42 -17.54 3.08
N TRP A 6 -1.33 -18.04 3.90
CA TRP A 6 -2.23 -17.22 4.72
C TRP A 6 -1.62 -16.65 6.01
N HIS A 7 -0.42 -17.09 6.38
CA HIS A 7 0.09 -16.99 7.75
C HIS A 7 1.36 -16.16 7.87
N SER A 8 2.26 -16.25 6.88
CA SER A 8 3.61 -15.72 7.03
C SER A 8 4.26 -15.38 5.69
N TYR A 9 5.13 -14.37 5.69
CA TYR A 9 6.00 -14.05 4.55
C TYR A 9 7.25 -14.94 4.48
N PHE A 10 7.50 -15.79 5.47
CA PHE A 10 8.59 -16.77 5.43
C PHE A 10 8.22 -17.95 4.51
N ALA A 11 9.19 -18.40 3.73
CA ALA A 11 8.98 -19.52 2.82
C ALA A 11 8.80 -20.84 3.59
N ASP A 12 7.84 -21.65 3.15
CA ASP A 12 7.71 -23.07 3.45
C ASP A 12 8.06 -23.92 2.22
N VAL A 13 8.30 -25.22 2.39
CA VAL A 13 8.56 -26.13 1.25
C VAL A 13 7.28 -26.74 0.67
N GLY A 14 6.16 -26.68 1.40
CA GLY A 14 4.87 -27.17 0.94
C GLY A 14 4.18 -26.22 -0.03
N LEU A 15 3.18 -26.74 -0.73
CA LEU A 15 2.23 -25.98 -1.54
C LEU A 15 0.82 -26.12 -0.97
N LYS A 16 0.06 -25.02 -1.06
CA LYS A 16 -1.36 -24.96 -0.73
C LYS A 16 -2.09 -24.16 -1.81
N LEU A 17 -3.25 -24.66 -2.22
CA LEU A 17 -4.15 -23.92 -3.10
C LEU A 17 -4.87 -22.86 -2.26
N ILE A 18 -4.72 -21.60 -2.66
CA ILE A 18 -5.31 -20.44 -2.00
C ILE A 18 -5.96 -19.59 -3.10
N PRO A 19 -7.26 -19.26 -2.97
CA PRO A 19 -7.94 -18.41 -3.94
C PRO A 19 -7.62 -16.94 -3.67
N GLU A 20 -6.46 -16.45 -4.11
CA GLU A 20 -6.06 -15.05 -3.89
C GLU A 20 -6.33 -14.12 -5.07
N LEU A 21 -6.21 -14.63 -6.31
CA LEU A 21 -6.17 -13.81 -7.52
C LEU A 21 -7.58 -13.40 -7.92
N LEU A 22 -7.77 -12.12 -8.20
CA LEU A 22 -9.02 -11.58 -8.73
C LEU A 22 -8.95 -11.53 -10.26
N LEU A 23 -9.21 -12.67 -10.88
CA LEU A 23 -9.15 -12.85 -12.33
C LEU A 23 -10.48 -12.57 -13.01
N ARG A 24 -10.43 -12.01 -14.21
CA ARG A 24 -11.57 -11.88 -15.11
C ARG A 24 -11.73 -13.10 -16.01
N ASP A 25 -10.65 -13.80 -16.34
CA ASP A 25 -10.70 -15.13 -16.94
C ASP A 25 -10.11 -16.16 -15.96
N GLU A 26 -10.97 -17.03 -15.41
CA GLU A 26 -10.53 -18.08 -14.47
C GLU A 26 -9.52 -19.05 -15.10
N ASN A 27 -9.50 -19.16 -16.44
CA ASN A 27 -8.62 -20.07 -17.16
C ASN A 27 -7.25 -19.44 -17.46
N MET A 28 -7.02 -18.18 -17.08
CA MET A 28 -5.68 -17.57 -17.15
C MET A 28 -4.67 -18.39 -16.34
N ILE A 29 -5.08 -18.93 -15.20
CA ILE A 29 -4.31 -19.89 -14.41
C ILE A 29 -5.05 -21.22 -14.37
N ARG A 30 -4.45 -22.25 -14.97
CA ARG A 30 -4.94 -23.61 -14.80
C ARG A 30 -4.42 -24.18 -13.49
N VAL A 31 -5.35 -24.46 -12.58
CA VAL A 31 -5.07 -25.08 -11.28
C VAL A 31 -5.20 -26.59 -11.41
N ASP A 32 -4.09 -27.30 -11.17
CA ASP A 32 -4.07 -28.75 -11.02
C ASP A 32 -4.27 -29.10 -9.54
N THR A 33 -5.46 -29.57 -9.19
CA THR A 33 -5.83 -29.88 -7.81
C THR A 33 -5.23 -31.20 -7.30
N GLN A 34 -4.86 -32.11 -8.21
CA GLN A 34 -4.23 -33.38 -7.85
C GLN A 34 -2.74 -33.20 -7.60
N ALA A 35 -2.06 -32.50 -8.51
CA ALA A 35 -0.63 -32.21 -8.39
C ALA A 35 -0.33 -31.01 -7.46
N VAL A 36 -1.36 -30.27 -7.04
CA VAL A 36 -1.24 -29.03 -6.25
C VAL A 36 -0.31 -28.04 -6.97
N ALA A 37 -0.62 -27.78 -8.25
CA ALA A 37 0.25 -27.02 -9.14
C ALA A 37 -0.53 -25.95 -9.94
N ASN A 38 0.14 -24.84 -10.23
CA ASN A 38 -0.42 -23.76 -11.04
C ASN A 38 0.29 -23.68 -12.40
N HIS A 39 -0.49 -23.51 -13.46
CA HIS A 39 0.03 -23.29 -14.81
C HIS A 39 -0.51 -22.00 -15.42
N ALA A 40 0.38 -21.11 -15.85
CA ALA A 40 0.03 -19.91 -16.60
C ALA A 40 -0.38 -20.27 -18.03
N ARG A 41 -1.51 -19.75 -18.48
CA ARG A 41 -1.96 -19.87 -19.87
C ARG A 41 -1.31 -18.80 -20.73
N LEU A 42 -0.49 -19.22 -21.68
CA LEU A 42 0.15 -18.36 -22.67
C LEU A 42 -0.64 -18.47 -23.98
N LYS A 43 -1.12 -17.34 -24.51
CA LYS A 43 -1.97 -17.31 -25.71
C LYS A 43 -1.48 -16.28 -26.72
N ASP A 44 -1.00 -16.75 -27.85
CA ASP A 44 -0.53 -15.94 -28.96
C ASP A 44 -1.06 -16.45 -30.32
N ALA A 45 -0.57 -15.89 -31.42
CA ALA A 45 -0.99 -16.28 -32.77
C ALA A 45 -0.62 -17.73 -33.13
N ALA A 46 0.36 -18.35 -32.46
CA ALA A 46 0.73 -19.74 -32.67
C ALA A 46 -0.17 -20.71 -31.89
N GLY A 47 -0.97 -20.20 -30.96
CA GLY A 47 -1.97 -20.96 -30.22
C GLY A 47 -1.87 -20.76 -28.72
N GLU A 48 -2.44 -21.71 -28.00
CA GLU A 48 -2.49 -21.71 -26.54
C GLU A 48 -1.58 -22.79 -25.96
N ARG A 49 -0.83 -22.46 -24.92
CA ARG A 49 0.00 -23.40 -24.17
C ARG A 49 -0.01 -23.07 -22.68
N PHE A 50 0.31 -24.05 -21.85
CA PHE A 50 0.35 -23.88 -20.40
C PHE A 50 1.79 -24.06 -19.89
N VAL A 51 2.26 -23.11 -19.08
CA VAL A 51 3.60 -23.16 -18.47
C VAL A 51 3.45 -23.37 -16.97
N TRP A 52 4.21 -24.29 -16.41
CA TRP A 52 4.20 -24.57 -14.98
C TRP A 52 4.88 -23.43 -14.20
N ILE A 53 4.14 -22.77 -13.31
CA ILE A 53 4.58 -21.57 -12.57
C ILE A 53 4.66 -21.79 -11.05
N SER A 54 4.49 -23.02 -10.60
CA SER A 54 4.73 -23.42 -9.20
C SER A 54 5.84 -24.46 -9.13
N ALA A 55 6.81 -24.35 -10.03
CA ALA A 55 7.92 -25.29 -10.13
C ALA A 55 8.83 -25.18 -8.90
N PRO A 56 9.38 -26.31 -8.40
CA PRO A 56 10.41 -26.32 -7.38
C PRO A 56 11.60 -25.41 -7.73
N ARG A 57 12.25 -24.88 -6.70
CA ARG A 57 13.36 -23.91 -6.80
C ARG A 57 14.47 -24.32 -7.76
N ASP A 58 14.87 -25.57 -7.69
CA ASP A 58 15.94 -26.16 -8.52
C ASP A 58 15.56 -26.24 -10.00
N LEU A 59 14.26 -26.23 -10.31
CA LEU A 59 13.71 -26.20 -11.66
C LEU A 59 13.25 -24.80 -12.10
N GLU A 60 13.14 -23.85 -11.18
CA GLU A 60 12.62 -22.52 -11.48
C GLU A 60 13.50 -21.77 -12.49
N MET A 61 14.83 -21.86 -12.38
CA MET A 61 15.73 -21.27 -13.38
C MET A 61 15.51 -21.85 -14.79
N ALA A 62 14.95 -23.06 -14.89
CA ALA A 62 14.57 -23.68 -16.15
C ALA A 62 13.15 -23.27 -16.63
N SER A 63 12.33 -22.62 -15.79
CA SER A 63 10.91 -22.36 -16.07
C SER A 63 10.63 -21.23 -17.07
N SER A 64 11.60 -20.39 -17.42
CA SER A 64 11.55 -19.35 -18.49
C SER A 64 10.39 -18.33 -18.47
N PHE A 65 9.46 -18.45 -17.52
CA PHE A 65 8.23 -17.66 -17.51
C PHE A 65 8.51 -16.20 -17.13
N ARG A 66 8.10 -15.29 -18.00
CA ARG A 66 8.23 -13.85 -17.81
C ARG A 66 6.83 -13.23 -17.87
N PRO A 67 6.20 -12.93 -16.71
CA PRO A 67 4.80 -12.49 -16.66
C PRO A 67 4.45 -11.31 -17.57
N VAL A 68 5.39 -10.40 -17.81
CA VAL A 68 5.23 -9.26 -18.72
C VAL A 68 5.70 -9.57 -20.15
N GLY A 69 6.81 -10.29 -20.28
CA GLY A 69 7.45 -10.57 -21.56
C GLY A 69 6.73 -11.64 -22.39
N ASP A 70 6.02 -12.55 -21.74
CA ASP A 70 5.30 -13.66 -22.38
C ASP A 70 3.83 -13.29 -22.63
N PRO A 71 3.12 -13.98 -23.55
CA PRO A 71 1.73 -13.68 -23.89
C PRO A 71 0.76 -14.15 -22.80
N PHE A 72 0.92 -13.53 -21.63
CA PHE A 72 0.25 -13.82 -20.38
C PHE A 72 -0.46 -12.56 -19.89
N GLU A 73 -1.76 -12.52 -20.09
CA GLU A 73 -2.61 -11.40 -19.68
C GLU A 73 -4.00 -11.89 -19.29
N ASP A 74 -4.62 -11.18 -18.36
CA ASP A 74 -6.01 -11.42 -17.98
C ASP A 74 -6.96 -10.82 -19.02
N ALA A 75 -8.21 -11.28 -19.03
CA ALA A 75 -9.22 -10.74 -19.93
C ALA A 75 -9.59 -9.28 -19.58
N ALA A 76 -10.04 -8.52 -20.57
CA ALA A 76 -10.52 -7.14 -20.34
C ALA A 76 -11.85 -7.09 -19.56
N THR A 77 -12.65 -8.16 -19.64
CA THR A 77 -13.97 -8.28 -18.99
C THR A 77 -14.13 -9.67 -18.42
N LEU A 78 -15.01 -9.82 -17.42
CA LEU A 78 -15.32 -11.12 -16.82
C LEU A 78 -15.77 -12.10 -17.91
N GLN A 79 -15.09 -13.24 -18.00
CA GLN A 79 -15.39 -14.32 -18.94
C GLN A 79 -16.35 -15.33 -18.30
N PRO A 80 -17.06 -16.15 -19.11
CA PRO A 80 -17.82 -17.29 -18.60
C PRO A 80 -16.94 -18.21 -17.75
N VAL A 81 -17.52 -18.72 -16.67
CA VAL A 81 -16.85 -19.67 -15.77
C VAL A 81 -17.55 -21.02 -15.77
N THR A 82 -16.82 -22.06 -15.39
CA THR A 82 -17.31 -23.42 -15.24
C THR A 82 -17.72 -23.67 -13.78
N LEU A 83 -18.93 -24.18 -13.58
CA LEU A 83 -19.40 -24.67 -12.29
C LEU A 83 -19.30 -26.20 -12.27
N GLN A 84 -18.46 -26.75 -11.40
CA GLN A 84 -18.33 -28.19 -11.21
C GLN A 84 -19.27 -28.67 -10.11
N GLY A 85 -19.91 -29.82 -10.33
CA GLY A 85 -20.81 -30.41 -9.34
C GLY A 85 -20.06 -30.76 -8.05
N GLY A 86 -20.56 -30.28 -6.91
CA GLY A 86 -19.94 -30.49 -5.60
C GLY A 86 -18.90 -29.44 -5.19
N GLU A 87 -18.66 -28.43 -6.03
CA GLU A 87 -17.71 -27.35 -5.73
C GLU A 87 -18.41 -25.99 -5.61
N PHE A 88 -17.85 -25.12 -4.76
CA PHE A 88 -18.26 -23.71 -4.69
C PHE A 88 -17.35 -22.85 -5.56
N LYS A 89 -17.94 -21.87 -6.25
CA LYS A 89 -17.22 -20.81 -6.97
C LYS A 89 -17.45 -19.47 -6.28
N GLN A 90 -16.37 -18.73 -6.05
CA GLN A 90 -16.43 -17.40 -5.43
C GLN A 90 -16.28 -16.32 -6.50
N PHE A 91 -17.02 -15.22 -6.34
CA PHE A 91 -16.91 -14.03 -7.16
C PHE A 91 -16.68 -12.84 -6.24
N PHE A 92 -15.78 -11.94 -6.64
CA PHE A 92 -15.52 -10.69 -5.93
C PHE A 92 -16.09 -9.52 -6.73
N ALA A 93 -16.79 -8.61 -6.04
CA ALA A 93 -17.38 -7.43 -6.67
C ALA A 93 -17.06 -6.19 -5.85
N THR A 94 -16.35 -5.24 -6.46
CA THR A 94 -16.09 -3.92 -5.89
C THR A 94 -17.12 -2.94 -6.45
N LEU A 95 -17.83 -2.23 -5.56
CA LEU A 95 -18.85 -1.26 -5.95
C LEU A 95 -18.38 0.16 -5.66
N HIS A 96 -18.13 0.93 -6.71
CA HIS A 96 -17.70 2.32 -6.58
C HIS A 96 -18.92 3.25 -6.53
N VAL A 97 -19.08 3.96 -5.41
CA VAL A 97 -20.10 4.99 -5.26
C VAL A 97 -19.56 6.30 -5.88
N PRO A 98 -20.21 6.87 -6.92
CA PRO A 98 -19.76 8.10 -7.53
C PRO A 98 -19.76 9.28 -6.56
N ALA A 99 -18.86 10.24 -6.78
CA ALA A 99 -18.86 11.49 -6.04
C ALA A 99 -20.22 12.21 -6.19
N GLY A 100 -20.80 12.65 -5.07
CA GLY A 100 -22.10 13.33 -5.06
C GLY A 100 -23.32 12.42 -5.22
N GLN A 101 -23.15 11.09 -5.24
CA GLN A 101 -24.29 10.16 -5.26
C GLN A 101 -25.22 10.45 -4.06
N ARG A 102 -26.53 10.56 -4.34
CA ARG A 102 -27.52 10.88 -3.30
C ARG A 102 -27.61 9.76 -2.26
N PRO A 103 -27.74 10.08 -0.96
CA PRO A 103 -27.96 9.07 0.07
C PRO A 103 -29.26 8.29 -0.17
N GLY A 104 -29.27 7.01 0.18
CA GLY A 104 -30.43 6.16 -0.01
C GLY A 104 -30.07 4.69 -0.21
N ILE A 105 -31.10 3.85 -0.35
CA ILE A 105 -30.95 2.43 -0.67
C ILE A 105 -31.12 2.25 -2.17
N TYR A 106 -30.07 1.77 -2.83
CA TYR A 106 -30.06 1.42 -4.24
C TYR A 106 -30.21 -0.08 -4.35
N LYS A 107 -31.19 -0.54 -5.14
CA LYS A 107 -31.48 -1.95 -5.36
C LYS A 107 -31.19 -2.31 -6.81
N GLY A 108 -30.60 -3.47 -7.00
CA GLY A 108 -30.35 -4.08 -8.30
C GLY A 108 -30.18 -5.59 -8.13
N ALA A 109 -29.63 -6.23 -9.16
CA ALA A 109 -29.32 -7.64 -9.09
C ALA A 109 -28.10 -7.97 -9.95
N ILE A 110 -27.35 -9.00 -9.55
CA ILE A 110 -26.36 -9.66 -10.39
C ILE A 110 -27.10 -10.76 -11.16
N ALA A 111 -27.10 -10.66 -12.49
CA ALA A 111 -27.73 -11.65 -13.35
C ALA A 111 -26.77 -12.82 -13.60
N VAL A 112 -27.27 -14.05 -13.43
CA VAL A 112 -26.54 -15.27 -13.79
C VAL A 112 -27.18 -15.87 -15.04
N ALA A 113 -26.36 -16.18 -16.04
CA ALA A 113 -26.79 -16.75 -17.31
C ALA A 113 -25.89 -17.92 -17.72
N GLU A 114 -26.48 -18.90 -18.38
CA GLU A 114 -25.82 -20.07 -18.97
C GLU A 114 -26.20 -20.13 -20.45
N GLU A 115 -25.21 -20.23 -21.35
CA GLU A 115 -25.43 -20.25 -22.81
C GLU A 115 -26.34 -19.10 -23.33
N GLY A 116 -26.22 -17.92 -22.72
CA GLY A 116 -27.04 -16.74 -23.03
C GLY A 116 -28.46 -16.78 -22.46
N ARG A 117 -28.88 -17.90 -21.86
CA ARG A 117 -30.15 -18.02 -21.14
C ARG A 117 -29.98 -17.55 -19.69
N ARG A 118 -30.80 -16.60 -19.28
CA ARG A 118 -30.83 -16.13 -17.89
C ARG A 118 -31.36 -17.23 -16.97
N MET A 119 -30.60 -17.56 -15.93
CA MET A 119 -30.90 -18.63 -14.98
C MET A 119 -31.58 -18.09 -13.73
N PHE A 120 -30.94 -17.13 -13.06
CA PHE A 120 -31.47 -16.48 -11.86
C PHE A 120 -30.82 -15.11 -11.62
N GLU A 121 -31.36 -14.38 -10.65
CA GLU A 121 -30.86 -13.09 -10.18
C GLU A 121 -30.45 -13.19 -8.72
N ILE A 122 -29.29 -12.62 -8.38
CA ILE A 122 -28.86 -12.43 -7.00
C ILE A 122 -29.19 -10.97 -6.62
N PRO A 123 -30.19 -10.72 -5.76
CA PRO A 123 -30.57 -9.36 -5.40
C PRO A 123 -29.44 -8.68 -4.61
N VAL A 124 -29.14 -7.43 -4.95
CA VAL A 124 -28.12 -6.60 -4.29
C VAL A 124 -28.76 -5.30 -3.83
N ALA A 125 -28.49 -4.92 -2.58
CA ALA A 125 -28.89 -3.64 -2.02
C ALA A 125 -27.69 -2.92 -1.42
N ILE A 126 -27.49 -1.66 -1.80
CA ILE A 126 -26.40 -0.81 -1.33
C ILE A 126 -27.01 0.39 -0.62
N ARG A 127 -26.56 0.66 0.60
CA ARG A 127 -26.92 1.88 1.32
C ARG A 127 -25.82 2.93 1.10
N VAL A 128 -26.14 3.99 0.36
CA VAL A 128 -25.29 5.18 0.27
C VAL A 128 -25.58 6.06 1.48
N LEU A 129 -24.55 6.31 2.29
CA LEU A 129 -24.63 7.08 3.53
C LEU A 129 -24.57 8.60 3.26
N PRO A 130 -25.09 9.45 4.16
CA PRO A 130 -25.16 10.91 3.98
C PRO A 130 -23.83 11.63 4.29
N PHE A 131 -22.69 11.02 3.96
CA PHE A 131 -21.38 11.64 4.10
C PHE A 131 -20.37 11.04 3.11
N ALA A 132 -19.36 11.84 2.77
CA ALA A 132 -18.19 11.38 2.04
C ALA A 132 -17.04 11.12 3.02
N LEU A 133 -16.22 10.12 2.73
CA LEU A 133 -15.02 9.83 3.51
C LEU A 133 -13.89 10.80 3.14
N PRO A 134 -13.29 11.51 4.11
CA PRO A 134 -12.15 12.39 3.86
C PRO A 134 -10.89 11.56 3.57
N ALA A 135 -9.77 12.24 3.26
CA ALA A 135 -8.46 11.61 3.34
C ALA A 135 -8.18 11.15 4.79
N ALA A 136 -7.44 10.05 4.95
CA ALA A 136 -7.04 9.59 6.27
C ALA A 136 -6.08 10.60 6.92
N ARG A 137 -6.32 10.94 8.19
CA ARG A 137 -5.45 11.79 9.00
C ARG A 137 -4.77 10.97 10.08
N THR A 138 -3.82 11.53 10.82
CA THR A 138 -3.21 10.79 11.93
C THR A 138 -4.18 10.73 13.11
N TYR A 139 -4.08 9.68 13.94
CA TYR A 139 -4.97 9.56 15.10
C TYR A 139 -4.68 10.62 16.17
N PHE A 140 -3.41 10.99 16.37
CA PHE A 140 -3.01 11.95 17.41
C PHE A 140 -3.10 13.41 16.97
N ASP A 141 -3.08 13.69 15.66
CA ASP A 141 -3.15 15.03 15.09
C ASP A 141 -4.06 15.04 13.84
N LEU A 142 -5.24 15.65 13.98
CA LEU A 142 -6.24 15.75 12.93
C LEU A 142 -5.93 16.82 11.89
N ASP A 143 -4.84 17.57 11.98
CA ASP A 143 -4.42 18.51 10.93
C ASP A 143 -3.27 17.95 10.09
N ARG A 144 -2.81 16.74 10.43
CA ARG A 144 -1.81 15.99 9.70
C ARG A 144 -2.42 14.82 8.94
N GLU A 145 -2.15 14.75 7.64
CA GLU A 145 -2.55 13.61 6.82
C GLU A 145 -1.68 12.38 7.09
N MET A 146 -2.29 11.20 6.96
CA MET A 146 -1.58 9.92 6.97
C MET A 146 -0.91 9.71 5.61
N ILE A 147 0.39 9.41 5.60
CA ILE A 147 1.07 8.94 4.39
C ILE A 147 0.74 7.45 4.22
N VAL A 148 0.20 7.07 3.07
CA VAL A 148 -0.16 5.69 2.74
C VAL A 148 0.58 5.29 1.48
N SER A 149 1.50 4.33 1.64
CA SER A 149 2.38 3.83 0.58
C SER A 149 2.89 2.42 0.90
N PHE A 150 3.56 1.80 -0.06
CA PHE A 150 4.50 0.70 0.14
C PHE A 150 5.89 1.09 -0.36
N MET A 151 6.94 0.44 0.14
CA MET A 151 8.25 0.50 -0.49
C MET A 151 8.21 -0.29 -1.81
N GLY A 152 8.91 0.15 -2.85
CA GLY A 152 8.93 -0.56 -4.15
C GLY A 152 7.76 -0.23 -5.07
N GLY A 153 7.43 -1.14 -5.99
CA GLY A 153 6.45 -0.93 -7.06
C GLY A 153 7.09 -0.65 -8.42
N LEU A 154 6.33 -0.03 -9.33
CA LEU A 154 6.75 0.20 -10.71
C LEU A 154 6.79 1.70 -11.03
N SER A 155 7.91 2.14 -11.61
CA SER A 155 8.04 3.46 -12.23
C SER A 155 7.78 3.40 -13.74
N LEU A 156 7.61 4.56 -14.38
CA LEU A 156 7.41 4.67 -15.83
C LEU A 156 8.55 3.99 -16.61
N SER A 157 9.80 4.28 -16.25
CA SER A 157 10.99 3.69 -16.87
C SER A 157 11.07 2.18 -16.64
N ARG A 158 10.66 1.70 -15.45
CA ARG A 158 10.60 0.27 -15.16
C ARG A 158 9.54 -0.43 -16.02
N ILE A 159 8.36 0.16 -16.18
CA ILE A 159 7.30 -0.35 -17.07
C ILE A 159 7.80 -0.38 -18.52
N ALA A 160 8.40 0.70 -19.00
CA ALA A 160 8.96 0.76 -20.35
C ALA A 160 9.97 -0.38 -20.61
N GLY A 161 10.88 -0.61 -19.65
CA GLY A 161 11.87 -1.68 -19.73
C GLY A 161 11.28 -3.09 -19.65
N LEU A 162 10.27 -3.31 -18.80
CA LEU A 162 9.59 -4.61 -18.67
C LEU A 162 8.81 -4.99 -19.93
N HIS A 163 8.09 -4.04 -20.51
CA HIS A 163 7.29 -4.26 -21.72
C HIS A 163 8.10 -4.14 -23.01
N GLN A 164 9.32 -3.59 -22.95
CA GLN A 164 10.16 -3.27 -24.12
C GLN A 164 9.37 -2.49 -25.19
N CYS A 165 8.61 -1.50 -24.73
CA CYS A 165 7.65 -0.77 -25.56
C CYS A 165 8.04 0.70 -25.76
N ASP A 166 7.37 1.36 -26.70
CA ASP A 166 7.52 2.79 -26.90
C ASP A 166 7.00 3.62 -25.70
N HIS A 167 7.41 4.89 -25.64
CA HIS A 167 7.05 5.80 -24.55
C HIS A 167 5.54 5.99 -24.38
N ALA A 168 4.79 6.10 -25.48
CA ALA A 168 3.34 6.32 -25.40
C ALA A 168 2.62 5.09 -24.84
N THR A 169 3.09 3.89 -25.17
CA THR A 169 2.59 2.64 -24.60
C THR A 169 2.96 2.50 -23.12
N ALA A 170 4.20 2.84 -22.74
CA ALA A 170 4.62 2.86 -21.35
C ALA A 170 3.79 3.83 -20.51
N LEU A 171 3.52 5.03 -21.04
CA LEU A 171 2.67 6.04 -20.39
C LEU A 171 1.25 5.52 -20.12
N ARG A 172 0.59 4.91 -21.10
CA ARG A 172 -0.76 4.35 -20.90
C ARG A 172 -0.77 3.27 -19.80
N LYS A 173 0.21 2.37 -19.81
CA LYS A 173 0.32 1.32 -18.78
C LYS A 173 0.66 1.87 -17.40
N TYR A 174 1.45 2.95 -17.34
CA TYR A 174 1.74 3.63 -16.09
C TYR A 174 0.52 4.38 -15.57
N ASP A 175 -0.28 5.01 -16.44
CA ASP A 175 -1.55 5.63 -16.06
C ASP A 175 -2.51 4.60 -15.45
N ASP A 176 -2.68 3.41 -16.06
CA ASP A 176 -3.52 2.34 -15.52
C ASP A 176 -3.02 1.84 -14.16
N TYR A 177 -1.70 1.69 -14.00
CA TYR A 177 -1.06 1.34 -12.74
C TYR A 177 -1.35 2.38 -11.65
N LEU A 178 -1.19 3.67 -11.96
CA LEU A 178 -1.45 4.77 -11.03
C LEU A 178 -2.93 4.86 -10.64
N VAL A 179 -3.85 4.63 -11.58
CA VAL A 179 -5.30 4.55 -11.28
C VAL A 179 -5.58 3.42 -10.30
N ASN A 180 -4.98 2.25 -10.49
CA ASN A 180 -5.13 1.14 -9.54
C ASN A 180 -4.63 1.52 -8.13
N LEU A 181 -3.45 2.14 -8.02
CA LEU A 181 -2.94 2.60 -6.73
C LEU A 181 -3.87 3.60 -6.05
N ARG A 182 -4.43 4.57 -6.80
CA ARG A 182 -5.41 5.55 -6.26
C ARG A 182 -6.67 4.86 -5.75
N ASN A 183 -7.20 3.92 -6.53
CA ASN A 183 -8.40 3.17 -6.15
C ASN A 183 -8.20 2.33 -4.88
N HIS A 184 -6.96 1.95 -4.57
CA HIS A 184 -6.59 1.21 -3.37
C HIS A 184 -6.12 2.09 -2.21
N GLY A 185 -6.30 3.41 -2.30
CA GLY A 185 -6.06 4.34 -1.20
C GLY A 185 -4.61 4.78 -1.02
N ILE A 186 -3.71 4.49 -1.98
CA ILE A 186 -2.34 5.03 -1.97
C ILE A 186 -2.42 6.55 -2.15
N THR A 187 -1.76 7.26 -1.23
CA THR A 187 -1.67 8.73 -1.28
C THR A 187 -0.34 9.21 -1.81
N HIS A 188 0.73 8.41 -1.63
CA HIS A 188 2.10 8.77 -2.02
C HIS A 188 2.79 7.57 -2.68
N PRO A 189 2.84 7.44 -4.02
CA PRO A 189 3.55 6.36 -4.67
C PRO A 189 5.07 6.52 -4.44
N SER A 190 5.78 5.44 -4.15
CA SER A 190 7.21 5.50 -3.83
C SER A 190 8.15 5.20 -5.01
N ALA A 191 7.77 4.28 -5.90
CA ALA A 191 8.50 3.97 -7.13
C ALA A 191 8.20 5.00 -8.23
N VAL A 192 8.63 6.25 -8.04
CA VAL A 192 8.47 7.33 -9.03
C VAL A 192 9.83 7.69 -9.60
N ASP A 193 9.94 7.75 -10.93
CA ASP A 193 11.15 8.23 -11.56
C ASP A 193 11.34 9.72 -11.23
N GLN A 194 12.58 10.12 -10.95
CA GLN A 194 12.89 11.49 -10.54
C GLN A 194 13.06 12.39 -11.76
N THR A 195 11.99 12.48 -12.55
CA THR A 195 11.87 13.28 -13.78
C THR A 195 10.67 14.22 -13.67
N GLU A 196 10.71 15.32 -14.40
CA GLU A 196 9.59 16.28 -14.43
C GLU A 196 8.28 15.65 -14.93
N GLU A 197 8.37 14.77 -15.93
CA GLU A 197 7.20 14.07 -16.48
C GLU A 197 6.56 13.16 -15.43
N SER A 198 7.33 12.27 -14.80
CA SER A 198 6.77 11.31 -13.83
C SER A 198 6.18 12.02 -12.60
N LEU A 199 6.83 13.09 -12.13
CA LEU A 199 6.33 13.90 -11.02
C LEU A 199 5.03 14.65 -11.38
N LYS A 200 4.92 15.18 -12.60
CA LYS A 200 3.67 15.83 -13.07
C LYS A 200 2.54 14.83 -13.29
N ILE A 201 2.85 13.61 -13.75
CA ILE A 201 1.85 12.55 -13.94
C ILE A 201 1.23 12.16 -12.60
N ILE A 202 2.02 11.92 -11.55
CA ILE A 202 1.44 11.58 -10.24
C ILE A 202 0.58 12.73 -9.67
N GLN A 203 0.95 14.00 -9.90
CA GLN A 203 0.11 15.14 -9.52
C GLN A 203 -1.22 15.16 -10.28
N LYS A 204 -1.20 14.85 -11.59
CA LYS A 204 -2.40 14.76 -12.44
C LYS A 204 -3.39 13.69 -11.93
N HIS A 205 -2.88 12.58 -11.40
CA HIS A 205 -3.70 11.52 -10.78
C HIS A 205 -4.15 11.84 -9.34
N GLY A 206 -3.80 13.02 -8.83
CA GLY A 206 -4.21 13.49 -7.51
C GLY A 206 -3.45 12.83 -6.35
N PHE A 207 -2.26 12.29 -6.59
CA PHE A 207 -1.36 11.90 -5.50
C PHE A 207 -0.78 13.13 -4.81
N MET A 208 -0.54 12.97 -3.52
CA MET A 208 0.09 14.00 -2.71
C MET A 208 1.58 14.04 -3.04
N THR A 209 2.08 15.22 -3.35
CA THR A 209 3.52 15.46 -3.55
C THR A 209 4.12 16.36 -2.48
N LYS A 210 3.34 16.74 -1.46
CA LYS A 210 3.77 17.63 -0.37
C LYS A 210 3.36 17.04 0.99
N PRO A 211 4.25 16.29 1.67
CA PRO A 211 5.61 15.99 1.26
C PRO A 211 5.68 15.01 0.08
N LEU A 212 6.74 15.07 -0.73
CA LEU A 212 7.02 14.00 -1.70
C LEU A 212 7.70 12.84 -0.98
N LEU A 213 7.14 11.64 -1.07
CA LEU A 213 7.75 10.44 -0.52
C LEU A 213 8.83 9.86 -1.45
N ALA A 214 9.87 9.26 -0.87
CA ALA A 214 10.96 8.60 -1.59
C ALA A 214 11.68 9.50 -2.60
N ALA A 215 11.78 10.79 -2.30
CA ALA A 215 12.55 11.73 -3.09
C ALA A 215 14.03 11.34 -3.11
N LYS A 216 14.67 11.44 -4.28
CA LYS A 216 16.12 11.26 -4.40
C LYS A 216 16.85 12.38 -3.68
N SER A 217 17.74 12.01 -2.77
CA SER A 217 18.57 12.95 -2.01
C SER A 217 19.67 13.59 -2.85
N PHE A 218 20.11 12.94 -3.92
CA PHE A 218 21.31 13.31 -4.70
C PHE A 218 22.63 13.26 -3.90
N ALA A 219 22.60 12.75 -2.66
CA ALA A 219 23.82 12.42 -1.93
C ALA A 219 24.47 11.15 -2.53
N PRO A 220 25.80 11.14 -2.78
CA PRO A 220 26.53 9.91 -3.03
C PRO A 220 26.43 8.95 -1.85
N TRP A 221 26.56 7.65 -2.13
CA TRP A 221 26.79 6.66 -1.09
C TRP A 221 28.25 6.69 -0.63
N TYR A 222 28.49 7.02 0.64
CA TYR A 222 29.85 7.18 1.17
C TYR A 222 30.49 5.88 1.70
N GLY A 223 29.74 4.78 1.80
CA GLY A 223 30.29 3.47 2.21
C GLY A 223 30.77 3.37 3.67
N LEU A 224 30.32 4.25 4.56
CA LEU A 224 30.74 4.32 5.97
C LEU A 224 29.74 3.61 6.92
N ASN A 225 29.33 2.39 6.57
CA ASN A 225 28.30 1.61 7.28
C ASN A 225 28.69 1.28 8.73
N PHE A 226 29.98 1.02 8.95
CA PHE A 226 30.50 0.59 10.25
C PHE A 226 31.19 1.73 11.02
N GLY A 227 30.88 2.98 10.67
CA GLY A 227 31.40 4.18 11.32
C GLY A 227 32.56 4.83 10.56
N GLY A 228 33.28 5.71 11.26
CA GLY A 228 34.32 6.56 10.69
C GLY A 228 33.94 8.05 10.72
N ARG A 229 34.70 8.87 10.00
CA ARG A 229 34.45 10.31 9.88
C ARG A 229 34.31 10.66 8.41
N MET A 230 33.27 11.41 8.07
CA MET A 230 33.18 11.99 6.74
C MET A 230 34.34 12.96 6.52
N THR A 231 34.99 12.86 5.37
CA THR A 231 35.99 13.85 4.96
C THR A 231 35.32 15.19 4.67
N PHE A 232 36.11 16.26 4.61
CA PHE A 232 35.60 17.56 4.20
C PHE A 232 34.93 17.50 2.82
N ASP A 233 35.56 16.81 1.86
CA ASP A 233 35.03 16.67 0.50
C ASP A 233 33.70 15.92 0.48
N GLN A 234 33.56 14.84 1.27
CA GLN A 234 32.30 14.12 1.40
C GLN A 234 31.19 15.01 1.99
N MET A 235 31.52 15.83 3.00
CA MET A 235 30.59 16.81 3.57
C MET A 235 30.19 17.88 2.53
N MET A 236 31.11 18.35 1.70
CA MET A 236 30.83 19.33 0.66
C MET A 236 29.99 18.75 -0.48
N GLU A 237 30.24 17.50 -0.89
CA GLU A 237 29.39 16.80 -1.85
C GLU A 237 27.98 16.54 -1.29
N ALA A 238 27.85 16.24 0.02
CA ALA A 238 26.54 16.11 0.66
C ALA A 238 25.76 17.45 0.62
N LYS A 239 26.46 18.56 0.90
CA LYS A 239 25.89 19.91 0.82
C LYS A 239 25.46 20.27 -0.60
N LYS A 240 26.27 19.90 -1.60
CA LYS A 240 25.94 20.07 -3.02
C LYS A 240 24.72 19.22 -3.41
N GLY A 241 24.65 17.97 -2.96
CA GLY A 241 23.49 17.08 -3.15
C GLY A 241 22.21 17.70 -2.58
N ALA A 242 22.26 18.24 -1.36
CA ALA A 242 21.12 18.93 -0.74
C ALA A 242 20.65 20.13 -1.58
N ARG A 243 21.57 20.95 -2.08
CA ARG A 243 21.24 22.08 -2.99
C ARG A 243 20.61 21.58 -4.30
N GLN A 244 21.20 20.56 -4.93
CA GLN A 244 20.68 19.99 -6.18
C GLN A 244 19.28 19.40 -5.99
N CYS A 245 19.06 18.70 -4.87
CA CYS A 245 17.76 18.20 -4.45
C CYS A 245 16.76 19.36 -4.37
N ALA A 246 17.06 20.40 -3.58
CA ALA A 246 16.21 21.56 -3.41
C ALA A 246 15.89 22.28 -4.74
N GLU A 247 16.91 22.59 -5.55
CA GLU A 247 16.75 23.25 -6.86
C GLU A 247 15.87 22.43 -7.81
N PHE A 248 16.06 21.11 -7.85
CA PHE A 248 15.28 20.23 -8.72
C PHE A 248 13.81 20.23 -8.35
N TYR A 249 13.45 19.93 -7.09
CA TYR A 249 12.04 19.84 -6.69
C TYR A 249 11.37 21.20 -6.54
N GLN A 250 12.10 22.26 -6.17
CA GLN A 250 11.56 23.62 -6.21
C GLN A 250 11.16 24.02 -7.64
N ARG A 251 11.97 23.66 -8.64
CA ARG A 251 11.66 23.93 -10.04
C ARG A 251 10.48 23.09 -10.57
N VAL A 252 10.43 21.80 -10.21
CA VAL A 252 9.43 20.86 -10.77
C VAL A 252 8.10 20.92 -10.02
N LEU A 253 8.12 20.98 -8.69
CA LEU A 253 6.95 20.89 -7.80
C LEU A 253 6.61 22.21 -7.09
N GLY A 254 7.51 23.19 -7.11
CA GLY A 254 7.29 24.48 -6.43
C GLY A 254 7.55 24.46 -4.93
N HIS A 255 8.11 23.37 -4.37
CA HIS A 255 8.44 23.26 -2.95
C HIS A 255 9.57 22.26 -2.70
N THR A 256 10.12 22.29 -1.48
CA THR A 256 11.18 21.38 -0.98
C THR A 256 10.74 20.52 0.20
N ASP A 257 9.43 20.45 0.45
CA ASP A 257 8.85 19.52 1.42
C ASP A 257 8.95 18.08 0.88
N LEU A 258 10.02 17.38 1.28
CA LEU A 258 10.44 16.09 0.72
C LEU A 258 10.79 15.12 1.85
N ILE A 259 10.57 13.84 1.61
CA ILE A 259 11.04 12.72 2.44
C ILE A 259 12.06 11.92 1.61
N CYS A 260 13.33 12.02 1.99
CA CYS A 260 14.47 11.40 1.31
C CYS A 260 15.04 10.25 2.12
N GLY A 261 15.18 9.08 1.52
CA GLY A 261 15.89 7.94 2.13
C GLY A 261 17.41 8.06 1.99
N TYR A 262 18.14 7.72 3.06
CA TYR A 262 19.59 7.55 3.01
C TYR A 262 20.07 6.46 4.00
N GLY A 263 20.46 5.31 3.44
CA GLY A 263 20.79 4.10 4.19
C GLY A 263 19.59 3.17 4.37
N ASP A 264 19.89 1.95 4.80
CA ASP A 264 18.91 0.90 5.10
C ASP A 264 19.37 0.05 6.29
N GLU A 265 18.47 -0.21 7.24
CA GLU A 265 18.70 -0.94 8.50
C GLU A 265 20.00 -0.56 9.26
N GLN A 266 20.33 0.73 9.25
CA GLN A 266 21.66 1.17 9.68
C GLN A 266 21.86 1.16 11.20
N GLY A 267 23.05 0.73 11.62
CA GLY A 267 23.47 0.69 13.02
C GLY A 267 23.92 2.05 13.58
N THR A 268 24.18 2.10 14.88
CA THR A 268 24.58 3.32 15.61
C THR A 268 25.82 4.01 15.01
N ALA A 269 26.77 3.24 14.50
CA ALA A 269 28.00 3.75 13.90
C ALA A 269 27.72 4.55 12.63
N PHE A 270 26.92 4.02 11.70
CA PHE A 270 26.48 4.73 10.50
C PHE A 270 25.78 6.04 10.86
N VAL A 271 24.82 6.00 11.80
CA VAL A 271 24.06 7.19 12.19
C VAL A 271 25.00 8.27 12.75
N ALA A 272 25.94 7.90 13.62
CA ALA A 272 26.89 8.83 14.19
C ALA A 272 27.78 9.50 13.12
N THR A 273 28.17 8.76 12.09
CA THR A 273 28.99 9.25 10.98
C THR A 273 28.22 10.19 10.05
N HIS A 274 26.97 9.87 9.71
CA HIS A 274 26.22 10.57 8.66
C HIS A 274 25.30 11.68 9.16
N ARG A 275 24.79 11.61 10.41
CA ARG A 275 23.80 12.58 10.93
C ARG A 275 24.21 14.05 10.80
N ASN A 276 25.51 14.33 10.79
CA ASN A 276 26.02 15.68 10.72
C ASN A 276 25.79 16.35 9.35
N PHE A 277 25.69 15.59 8.26
CA PHE A 277 25.42 16.19 6.95
C PHE A 277 23.92 16.42 6.72
N TYR A 278 23.05 15.74 7.46
CA TYR A 278 21.60 15.91 7.36
C TYR A 278 21.15 17.35 7.58
N LYS A 279 21.92 18.13 8.37
CA LYS A 279 21.70 19.58 8.50
C LYS A 279 21.64 20.32 7.17
N TYR A 280 22.43 19.92 6.17
CA TYR A 280 22.42 20.56 4.86
C TYR A 280 21.10 20.34 4.12
N TYR A 281 20.40 19.23 4.40
CA TYR A 281 19.07 18.96 3.88
C TYR A 281 18.02 19.76 4.68
N HIS A 282 18.19 19.86 6.00
CA HIS A 282 17.32 20.68 6.85
C HIS A 282 17.36 22.17 6.51
N ASP A 283 18.50 22.69 6.06
CA ASP A 283 18.61 24.08 5.56
C ASP A 283 17.60 24.38 4.43
N TYR A 284 17.12 23.35 3.72
CA TYR A 284 16.09 23.45 2.68
C TYR A 284 14.72 22.89 3.10
N GLY A 285 14.52 22.55 4.39
CA GLY A 285 13.28 21.93 4.87
C GLY A 285 13.09 20.47 4.44
N ILE A 286 14.15 19.81 3.95
CA ILE A 286 14.09 18.43 3.47
C ILE A 286 14.23 17.47 4.66
N ARG A 287 13.29 16.52 4.75
CA ARG A 287 13.31 15.45 5.76
C ARG A 287 14.11 14.28 5.21
N ILE A 288 15.12 13.84 5.95
CA ILE A 288 15.97 12.70 5.61
C ILE A 288 15.83 11.62 6.68
N GLY A 289 16.02 10.35 6.32
CA GLY A 289 15.80 9.21 7.21
C GLY A 289 16.14 7.88 6.57
N CYS A 290 15.92 6.80 7.30
CA CYS A 290 16.01 5.44 6.78
C CYS A 290 15.15 4.48 7.59
N ALA A 291 14.90 3.30 7.02
CA ALA A 291 14.34 2.17 7.75
C ALA A 291 15.35 1.63 8.78
N GLY A 292 14.87 1.08 9.89
CA GLY A 292 15.76 0.42 10.85
C GLY A 292 15.18 0.20 12.24
N HIS A 293 16.06 0.24 13.23
CA HIS A 293 15.77 -0.08 14.63
C HIS A 293 16.02 1.12 15.57
N GLU A 294 15.91 0.89 16.88
CA GLU A 294 16.01 1.91 17.93
C GLU A 294 17.32 2.74 17.92
N ALA A 295 18.39 2.19 17.34
CA ALA A 295 19.66 2.90 17.12
C ALA A 295 19.46 4.26 16.41
N LEU A 296 18.49 4.35 15.50
CA LEU A 296 18.18 5.56 14.76
C LEU A 296 17.67 6.67 15.69
N LEU A 297 16.81 6.34 16.66
CA LEU A 297 16.30 7.29 17.64
C LEU A 297 17.44 7.80 18.53
N TYR A 298 18.19 6.89 19.16
CA TYR A 298 19.19 7.24 20.16
C TYR A 298 20.37 8.06 19.61
N LYS A 299 20.69 7.92 18.32
CA LYS A 299 21.83 8.62 17.70
C LYS A 299 21.43 9.70 16.71
N GLY A 300 20.25 9.65 16.12
CA GLY A 300 19.86 10.53 15.01
C GLY A 300 18.42 11.03 15.06
N GLY A 301 17.64 10.72 16.10
CA GLY A 301 16.21 11.03 16.15
C GLY A 301 15.90 12.52 15.98
N TYR A 302 16.77 13.40 16.49
CA TYR A 302 16.64 14.85 16.34
C TYR A 302 16.87 15.36 14.91
N THR A 303 17.66 14.65 14.10
CA THR A 303 17.92 14.99 12.68
C THR A 303 17.02 14.22 11.71
N TYR A 304 16.47 13.08 12.10
CA TYR A 304 15.62 12.34 11.17
C TYR A 304 14.27 13.03 11.00
N GLY A 305 13.67 12.88 9.83
CA GLY A 305 12.32 13.41 9.52
C GLY A 305 11.32 12.31 9.13
N TYR A 306 11.78 11.09 8.89
CA TYR A 306 10.92 9.91 8.79
C TYR A 306 11.63 8.65 9.31
N TYR A 307 10.84 7.68 9.76
CA TYR A 307 11.31 6.42 10.32
C TYR A 307 10.31 5.29 10.08
N PRO A 308 10.54 4.46 9.06
CA PRO A 308 9.92 3.14 8.93
C PRO A 308 10.58 2.21 9.96
N MET A 309 9.86 1.89 11.02
CA MET A 309 10.34 1.07 12.12
C MET A 309 10.31 -0.43 11.79
N GLY A 310 11.34 -1.16 12.21
CA GLY A 310 11.33 -2.62 12.23
C GLY A 310 10.47 -3.19 13.38
N GLY A 311 9.70 -4.24 13.10
CA GLY A 311 8.78 -4.89 14.04
C GLY A 311 7.35 -4.37 13.98
N ALA A 312 6.54 -4.76 14.97
CA ALA A 312 5.08 -4.62 14.96
C ALA A 312 4.56 -3.17 14.98
N PRO A 313 3.45 -2.88 14.26
CA PRO A 313 2.84 -1.53 14.18
C PRO A 313 2.15 -1.08 15.48
N ASP A 314 1.97 -1.97 16.45
CA ASP A 314 1.32 -1.71 17.74
C ASP A 314 2.29 -1.42 18.88
N ALA A 315 3.58 -1.25 18.58
CA ALA A 315 4.59 -0.97 19.58
C ALA A 315 4.62 0.52 20.00
N ARG A 316 3.54 0.96 20.63
CA ARG A 316 3.28 2.37 21.03
C ARG A 316 4.44 3.01 21.81
N GLU A 317 5.09 2.26 22.70
CA GLU A 317 6.24 2.75 23.48
C GLU A 317 7.47 3.07 22.61
N ARG A 318 7.66 2.33 21.50
CA ARG A 318 8.72 2.62 20.53
C ARG A 318 8.37 3.81 19.62
N ILE A 319 7.08 4.04 19.39
CA ILE A 319 6.56 5.11 18.52
C ILE A 319 6.51 6.45 19.28
N ARG A 320 6.14 6.44 20.57
CA ARG A 320 5.91 7.65 21.38
C ARG A 320 7.07 8.66 21.32
N PRO A 321 8.35 8.30 21.54
CA PRO A 321 9.43 9.28 21.56
C PRO A 321 9.60 10.00 20.22
N TRP A 322 9.35 9.31 19.11
CA TRP A 322 9.42 9.94 17.78
C TRP A 322 8.33 11.00 17.58
N ASN A 323 7.12 10.72 18.05
CA ASN A 323 6.03 11.68 17.98
C ASN A 323 6.24 12.86 18.96
N GLU A 324 6.86 12.63 20.12
CA GLU A 324 7.20 13.68 21.09
C GLU A 324 8.32 14.62 20.61
N ILE A 325 9.29 14.13 19.82
CA ILE A 325 10.33 14.97 19.18
C ILE A 325 9.71 15.92 18.13
N GLY A 326 8.55 15.55 17.57
CA GLY A 326 7.77 16.40 16.66
C GLY A 326 8.22 16.34 15.18
N ASP A 327 7.26 16.63 14.28
CA ASP A 327 7.43 16.69 12.82
C ASP A 327 8.14 15.47 12.17
N LYS A 328 7.90 14.26 12.72
CA LYS A 328 8.44 12.99 12.18
C LYS A 328 7.34 12.16 11.55
N TYR A 329 7.59 11.58 10.38
CA TYR A 329 6.71 10.55 9.82
C TYR A 329 7.16 9.17 10.32
N VAL A 330 6.35 8.54 11.16
CA VAL A 330 6.68 7.28 11.82
C VAL A 330 5.76 6.21 11.30
N GLY A 331 6.35 5.15 10.76
CA GLY A 331 5.65 4.01 10.22
C GLY A 331 6.30 2.71 10.67
N PHE A 332 5.88 1.61 10.06
CA PHE A 332 6.53 0.31 10.20
C PHE A 332 6.81 -0.26 8.81
N TYR A 333 7.83 -1.10 8.69
CA TYR A 333 8.13 -1.78 7.43
C TYR A 333 8.34 -3.30 7.51
N ALA A 334 8.52 -3.85 8.72
CA ALA A 334 8.91 -5.26 8.90
C ALA A 334 8.29 -5.87 10.18
N ALA A 335 6.95 -5.91 10.25
CA ALA A 335 6.22 -6.67 11.27
C ALA A 335 5.94 -8.09 10.75
N GLN A 336 5.01 -8.18 9.80
CA GLN A 336 5.19 -9.00 8.62
C GLN A 336 5.56 -8.06 7.48
N HIS A 337 6.51 -8.47 6.64
CA HIS A 337 6.59 -7.94 5.29
C HIS A 337 5.29 -8.30 4.53
N THR A 338 5.12 -7.73 3.35
CA THR A 338 4.14 -8.26 2.40
C THR A 338 4.41 -9.74 2.10
N GLY A 339 3.40 -10.47 1.62
CA GLY A 339 3.53 -11.89 1.31
C GLY A 339 2.41 -12.78 1.86
N PRO A 340 1.83 -12.53 3.05
CA PRO A 340 0.66 -13.31 3.47
C PRO A 340 -0.57 -12.96 2.63
N GLU A 341 -1.27 -13.92 2.03
CA GLU A 341 -2.45 -13.61 1.18
C GLU A 341 -3.76 -13.44 1.96
N ASN A 342 -3.63 -13.13 3.25
CA ASN A 342 -4.74 -12.95 4.16
C ASN A 342 -5.27 -11.50 4.11
N PRO A 343 -6.47 -11.25 3.56
CA PRO A 343 -7.05 -9.91 3.47
C PRO A 343 -7.33 -9.28 4.83
N GLN A 344 -7.79 -10.06 5.81
CA GLN A 344 -8.10 -9.56 7.13
C GLN A 344 -6.82 -9.10 7.86
N PHE A 345 -5.71 -9.82 7.64
CA PHE A 345 -4.41 -9.43 8.15
C PHE A 345 -3.94 -8.10 7.55
N PHE A 346 -4.01 -7.96 6.23
CA PHE A 346 -3.63 -6.71 5.55
C PHE A 346 -4.48 -5.52 5.99
N ARG A 347 -5.81 -5.72 6.09
CA ARG A 347 -6.77 -4.73 6.59
C ARG A 347 -6.42 -4.25 7.99
N ARG A 348 -6.06 -5.18 8.89
CA ARG A 348 -5.68 -4.87 10.28
C ARG A 348 -4.34 -4.15 10.33
N GLN A 349 -3.29 -4.76 9.77
CA GLN A 349 -1.90 -4.33 9.93
C GLN A 349 -1.66 -2.93 9.37
N HIS A 350 -2.21 -2.65 8.18
CA HIS A 350 -2.02 -1.39 7.46
C HIS A 350 -3.13 -0.36 7.71
N GLY A 351 -4.21 -0.76 8.39
CA GLY A 351 -5.32 0.11 8.77
C GLY A 351 -5.29 0.48 10.25
N LEU A 352 -6.34 0.09 10.98
CA LEU A 352 -6.61 0.60 12.33
C LEU A 352 -5.57 0.20 13.40
N LEU A 353 -4.80 -0.88 13.22
CA LEU A 353 -3.79 -1.29 14.21
C LEU A 353 -2.69 -0.25 14.36
N GLY A 354 -2.08 0.16 13.24
CA GLY A 354 -1.07 1.21 13.24
C GLY A 354 -1.65 2.59 13.54
N TYR A 355 -2.83 2.87 13.00
CA TYR A 355 -3.55 4.13 13.21
C TYR A 355 -3.77 4.45 14.71
N PHE A 356 -4.35 3.52 15.48
CA PHE A 356 -4.60 3.72 16.91
C PHE A 356 -3.33 3.72 17.77
N ASN A 357 -2.22 3.22 17.22
CA ASN A 357 -0.91 3.27 17.86
C ASN A 357 -0.05 4.48 17.46
N ASN A 358 -0.69 5.51 16.90
CA ASN A 358 -0.09 6.80 16.55
C ASN A 358 0.98 6.73 15.45
N LEU A 359 0.85 5.80 14.52
CA LEU A 359 1.61 5.91 13.27
C LEU A 359 1.09 7.09 12.43
N SER A 360 1.98 7.66 11.63
CA SER A 360 1.71 8.71 10.65
C SER A 360 2.12 8.31 9.22
N LEU A 361 2.63 7.10 9.07
CA LEU A 361 3.12 6.53 7.82
C LEU A 361 2.78 5.03 7.76
N VAL A 362 2.13 4.61 6.68
CA VAL A 362 2.06 3.22 6.23
C VAL A 362 3.07 3.08 5.10
N TYR A 363 4.10 2.27 5.28
CA TYR A 363 5.21 2.14 4.32
C TYR A 363 5.91 0.79 4.43
N ASN A 364 5.15 -0.28 4.19
CA ASN A 364 5.62 -1.65 4.38
C ASN A 364 6.55 -2.12 3.23
N TYR A 365 7.51 -2.99 3.53
CA TYR A 365 8.39 -3.63 2.55
C TYR A 365 7.80 -5.00 2.17
N ILE A 366 7.52 -5.30 0.90
CA ILE A 366 7.69 -4.51 -0.34
C ILE A 366 6.49 -4.69 -1.28
N PHE A 367 6.18 -3.70 -2.11
CA PHE A 367 5.25 -3.81 -3.22
C PHE A 367 5.87 -4.58 -4.39
N ASN A 368 6.19 -5.87 -4.18
CA ASN A 368 6.58 -6.76 -5.28
C ASN A 368 5.33 -7.17 -6.07
N LEU A 369 5.48 -7.30 -7.39
CA LEU A 369 4.38 -7.55 -8.33
C LEU A 369 4.70 -8.60 -9.40
N LEU A 370 5.96 -9.00 -9.55
CA LEU A 370 6.43 -9.73 -10.74
C LEU A 370 6.71 -11.21 -10.49
N GLU A 371 6.68 -11.67 -9.25
CA GLU A 371 7.00 -13.04 -8.90
C GLU A 371 5.73 -13.86 -8.73
N TRP A 372 5.45 -14.70 -9.73
CA TRP A 372 4.27 -15.57 -9.78
C TRP A 372 4.56 -17.00 -9.30
N ASN A 373 5.81 -17.28 -8.90
CA ASN A 373 6.22 -18.57 -8.34
C ASN A 373 6.60 -18.43 -6.87
N ASP A 374 5.69 -18.89 -6.02
CA ASP A 374 5.81 -18.81 -4.56
C ASP A 374 6.87 -19.72 -3.95
N LEU A 375 7.41 -20.65 -4.74
CA LEU A 375 8.54 -21.46 -4.32
C LEU A 375 9.88 -20.83 -4.65
N GLY A 376 9.95 -19.77 -5.45
CA GLY A 376 11.19 -19.32 -6.08
C GLY A 376 12.28 -18.78 -5.16
N SER A 377 11.92 -18.40 -3.94
CA SER A 377 12.87 -17.89 -2.94
C SER A 377 13.03 -18.84 -1.76
N GLN A 378 14.22 -18.82 -1.15
CA GLN A 378 14.63 -19.77 -0.11
C GLN A 378 14.16 -19.40 1.30
N LEU A 379 14.36 -18.14 1.68
CA LEU A 379 14.12 -17.65 3.04
C LEU A 379 12.74 -17.02 3.18
N TYR A 380 12.37 -16.22 2.20
CA TYR A 380 11.10 -15.49 2.17
C TYR A 380 10.28 -15.92 0.97
N LYS A 381 8.97 -15.82 1.08
CA LYS A 381 8.08 -15.80 -0.08
C LYS A 381 8.40 -14.57 -0.96
N PRO A 382 7.90 -14.52 -2.20
CA PRO A 382 8.04 -13.37 -3.10
C PRO A 382 7.60 -11.99 -2.58
N MET A 383 6.95 -11.92 -1.41
CA MET A 383 6.48 -10.68 -0.79
C MET A 383 5.54 -9.87 -1.70
N VAL A 384 4.68 -10.56 -2.43
CA VAL A 384 3.67 -9.95 -3.30
C VAL A 384 2.44 -9.52 -2.50
N VAL A 385 1.84 -8.41 -2.91
CA VAL A 385 0.51 -7.98 -2.42
C VAL A 385 -0.47 -7.84 -3.56
N ALA A 386 -0.02 -7.50 -4.76
CA ALA A 386 -0.79 -7.60 -5.99
C ALA A 386 0.12 -8.23 -7.05
N MET A 387 -0.44 -8.59 -8.20
CA MET A 387 0.33 -9.19 -9.30
C MET A 387 0.35 -8.26 -10.52
N TYR A 388 1.35 -8.43 -11.37
CA TYR A 388 1.49 -7.68 -12.63
C TYR A 388 1.92 -8.61 -13.76
N ASN A 389 1.31 -8.41 -14.94
CA ASN A 389 1.55 -9.20 -16.14
C ASN A 389 1.58 -8.29 -17.39
N ARG A 390 1.57 -8.90 -18.59
CA ARG A 390 1.56 -8.16 -19.86
C ARG A 390 0.36 -7.21 -19.99
N GLY A 391 -0.81 -7.64 -19.49
CA GLY A 391 -2.05 -6.85 -19.49
C GLY A 391 -2.00 -5.68 -18.50
N GLY A 392 -1.37 -5.86 -17.33
CA GLY A 392 -1.24 -4.84 -16.29
C GLY A 392 -1.38 -5.42 -14.89
N MET A 393 -1.96 -4.64 -13.98
CA MET A 393 -2.24 -5.07 -12.60
C MET A 393 -3.31 -6.16 -12.57
N VAL A 394 -3.10 -7.14 -11.70
CA VAL A 394 -4.08 -8.14 -11.26
C VAL A 394 -4.21 -7.99 -9.76
N ASP A 395 -5.40 -7.61 -9.31
CA ASP A 395 -5.70 -7.42 -7.90
C ASP A 395 -5.78 -8.78 -7.18
N THR A 396 -5.61 -8.74 -5.88
CA THR A 396 -5.67 -9.90 -5.00
C THR A 396 -6.56 -9.61 -3.80
N LEU A 397 -6.97 -10.66 -3.08
CA LEU A 397 -7.69 -10.49 -1.82
C LEU A 397 -6.93 -9.60 -0.84
N GLN A 398 -5.63 -9.82 -0.64
CA GLN A 398 -4.84 -9.02 0.30
C GLN A 398 -4.72 -7.55 -0.11
N TRP A 399 -4.71 -7.25 -1.41
CA TRP A 399 -4.72 -5.87 -1.90
C TRP A 399 -6.06 -5.16 -1.64
N GLU A 400 -7.17 -5.86 -1.81
CA GLU A 400 -8.49 -5.39 -1.42
C GLU A 400 -8.62 -5.23 0.10
N GLY A 401 -8.04 -6.16 0.87
CA GLY A 401 -7.94 -6.05 2.32
C GLY A 401 -7.19 -4.79 2.76
N PHE A 402 -6.09 -4.45 2.08
CA PHE A 402 -5.37 -3.20 2.30
C PHE A 402 -6.25 -1.98 2.02
N ARG A 403 -6.93 -1.92 0.87
CA ARG A 403 -7.86 -0.82 0.52
C ARG A 403 -8.91 -0.61 1.61
N GLU A 404 -9.53 -1.70 2.07
CA GLU A 404 -10.51 -1.67 3.16
C GLU A 404 -9.93 -1.15 4.48
N GLY A 405 -8.66 -1.45 4.77
CA GLY A 405 -7.97 -0.94 5.96
C GLY A 405 -7.70 0.57 5.88
N VAL A 406 -7.41 1.08 4.68
CA VAL A 406 -7.31 2.52 4.43
C VAL A 406 -8.66 3.20 4.63
N ASP A 407 -9.74 2.61 4.11
CA ASP A 407 -11.09 3.13 4.32
C ASP A 407 -11.49 3.15 5.80
N ASP A 408 -11.12 2.13 6.58
CA ASP A 408 -11.35 2.13 8.03
C ASP A 408 -10.72 3.36 8.72
N MET A 409 -9.49 3.72 8.35
CA MET A 409 -8.84 4.94 8.86
C MET A 409 -9.58 6.21 8.45
N ARG A 410 -10.18 6.24 7.26
CA ARG A 410 -10.98 7.38 6.77
C ARG A 410 -12.30 7.51 7.53
N TYR A 411 -12.96 6.40 7.88
CA TYR A 411 -14.11 6.40 8.77
C TYR A 411 -13.75 6.95 10.16
N ALA A 412 -12.66 6.45 10.76
CA ALA A 412 -12.18 6.96 12.04
C ALA A 412 -11.85 8.46 11.99
N THR A 413 -11.23 8.90 10.89
CA THR A 413 -10.95 10.32 10.64
C THR A 413 -12.23 11.15 10.55
N GLN A 414 -13.21 10.71 9.76
CA GLN A 414 -14.50 11.40 9.64
C GLN A 414 -15.20 11.55 10.98
N LEU A 415 -15.22 10.47 11.77
CA LEU A 415 -15.80 10.49 13.10
C LEU A 415 -15.12 11.53 14.00
N LYS A 416 -13.79 11.55 14.02
CA LYS A 416 -13.02 12.49 14.84
C LYS A 416 -13.16 13.95 14.37
N LEU A 417 -13.29 14.20 13.07
CA LEU A 417 -13.54 15.54 12.53
C LEU A 417 -14.91 16.07 12.96
N LEU A 418 -15.97 15.25 12.85
CA LEU A 418 -17.30 15.62 13.32
C LEU A 418 -17.33 15.81 14.84
N ALA A 419 -16.60 14.97 15.60
CA ALA A 419 -16.47 15.14 17.04
C ALA A 419 -15.77 16.46 17.41
N ARG A 420 -14.71 16.85 16.68
CA ARG A 420 -14.02 18.15 16.86
C ARG A 420 -14.97 19.33 16.59
N GLU A 421 -15.75 19.27 15.51
CA GLU A 421 -16.78 20.28 15.20
C GLU A 421 -17.84 20.35 16.31
N ALA A 422 -18.39 19.20 16.72
CA ALA A 422 -19.41 19.10 17.75
C ALA A 422 -18.94 19.66 19.09
N VAL A 423 -17.71 19.37 19.51
CA VAL A 423 -17.13 19.89 20.75
C VAL A 423 -17.03 21.42 20.71
N GLY A 424 -16.70 22.00 19.55
CA GLY A 424 -16.64 23.44 19.35
C GLY A 424 -18.00 24.16 19.20
N SER A 425 -19.11 23.42 19.02
CA SER A 425 -20.40 23.99 18.59
C SER A 425 -21.19 24.78 19.65
N GLY A 426 -20.82 24.69 20.93
CA GLY A 426 -21.62 25.26 22.03
C GLY A 426 -22.73 24.33 22.54
N ASP A 427 -23.32 23.49 21.69
CA ASP A 427 -24.42 22.56 21.99
C ASP A 427 -24.01 21.40 22.92
N THR A 428 -24.64 21.29 24.08
CA THR A 428 -24.35 20.24 25.08
C THR A 428 -24.70 18.83 24.60
N GLU A 429 -25.83 18.64 23.91
CA GLU A 429 -26.23 17.32 23.42
C GLU A 429 -25.28 16.82 22.34
N ARG A 430 -24.93 17.71 21.41
CA ARG A 430 -23.96 17.40 20.34
C ARG A 430 -22.57 17.10 20.92
N LYS A 431 -22.12 17.88 21.92
CA LYS A 431 -20.88 17.63 22.68
C LYS A 431 -20.87 16.27 23.37
N LEU A 432 -21.93 15.92 24.09
CA LEU A 432 -22.01 14.64 24.80
C LEU A 432 -22.04 13.46 23.82
N THR A 433 -22.72 13.60 22.68
CA THR A 433 -22.72 12.60 21.62
C THR A 433 -21.32 12.40 21.02
N ALA A 434 -20.58 13.50 20.81
CA ALA A 434 -19.19 13.44 20.37
C ALA A 434 -18.28 12.76 21.40
N ASN A 435 -18.42 13.11 22.67
CA ASN A 435 -17.63 12.51 23.75
C ASN A 435 -17.87 11.00 23.87
N LYS A 436 -19.12 10.53 23.71
CA LYS A 436 -19.43 9.09 23.66
C LYS A 436 -18.73 8.39 22.50
N ALA A 437 -18.70 9.00 21.33
CA ALA A 437 -18.02 8.43 20.17
C ALA A 437 -16.50 8.40 20.34
N LEU A 438 -15.91 9.46 20.90
CA LEU A 438 -14.48 9.50 21.23
C LEU A 438 -14.12 8.50 22.34
N GLN A 439 -15.00 8.32 23.33
CA GLN A 439 -14.85 7.30 24.37
C GLN A 439 -14.86 5.90 23.75
N TYR A 440 -15.78 5.62 22.82
CA TYR A 440 -15.81 4.35 22.10
C TYR A 440 -14.45 4.06 21.43
N LEU A 441 -13.93 4.99 20.63
CA LEU A 441 -12.62 4.84 19.99
C LEU A 441 -11.49 4.64 21.01
N ALA A 442 -11.52 5.37 22.12
CA ALA A 442 -10.50 5.29 23.17
C ALA A 442 -10.52 3.95 23.94
N LEU A 443 -11.65 3.26 23.97
CA LEU A 443 -11.81 1.95 24.63
C LEU A 443 -11.54 0.76 23.71
N LEU A 444 -11.39 0.99 22.40
CA LEU A 444 -11.01 -0.07 21.47
C LEU A 444 -9.63 -0.61 21.82
N LYS A 445 -9.51 -1.94 21.80
CA LYS A 445 -8.24 -2.65 21.92
C LYS A 445 -7.74 -3.01 20.53
N PRO A 446 -6.70 -2.34 20.00
CA PRO A 446 -6.33 -2.46 18.58
C PRO A 446 -6.05 -3.90 18.10
N ALA A 447 -5.48 -4.75 18.96
CA ALA A 447 -5.17 -6.14 18.61
C ALA A 447 -6.40 -7.06 18.57
N GLU A 448 -7.49 -6.72 19.26
CA GLU A 448 -8.68 -7.58 19.46
C GLU A 448 -9.89 -7.15 18.61
N MET A 449 -9.78 -6.05 17.84
CA MET A 449 -10.93 -5.48 17.11
C MET A 449 -11.50 -6.43 16.06
N ASP A 450 -12.81 -6.62 16.05
CA ASP A 450 -13.52 -7.03 14.84
C ASP A 450 -13.68 -5.80 13.94
N LEU A 451 -13.03 -5.81 12.78
CA LEU A 451 -12.96 -4.62 11.91
C LEU A 451 -14.30 -4.30 11.24
N ASP A 452 -15.16 -5.30 11.02
CA ASP A 452 -16.49 -5.08 10.46
C ASP A 452 -17.40 -4.42 11.50
N VAL A 453 -17.37 -4.92 12.73
CA VAL A 453 -18.09 -4.31 13.85
C VAL A 453 -17.61 -2.89 14.11
N VAL A 454 -16.28 -2.68 14.14
CA VAL A 454 -15.71 -1.34 14.39
C VAL A 454 -16.13 -0.34 13.30
N ARG A 455 -16.13 -0.73 12.02
CA ARG A 455 -16.64 0.16 10.96
C ARG A 455 -18.12 0.46 11.10
N ALA A 456 -18.94 -0.54 11.46
CA ALA A 456 -20.37 -0.35 11.66
C ALA A 456 -20.65 0.62 12.82
N GLU A 457 -19.95 0.49 13.94
CA GLU A 457 -20.06 1.39 15.09
C GLU A 457 -19.57 2.81 14.76
N MET A 458 -18.44 2.96 14.06
CA MET A 458 -17.99 4.28 13.58
C MET A 458 -19.02 4.93 12.68
N THR A 459 -19.63 4.16 11.76
CA THR A 459 -20.71 4.63 10.89
C THR A 459 -21.89 5.13 11.70
N GLU A 460 -22.34 4.36 12.68
CA GLU A 460 -23.46 4.72 13.54
C GLU A 460 -23.18 6.00 14.35
N HIS A 461 -21.98 6.14 14.90
CA HIS A 461 -21.57 7.36 15.60
C HIS A 461 -21.51 8.58 14.67
N ILE A 462 -21.02 8.41 13.43
CA ILE A 462 -21.04 9.47 12.41
C ILE A 462 -22.48 9.91 12.11
N LEU A 463 -23.40 8.96 11.90
CA LEU A 463 -24.81 9.25 11.60
C LEU A 463 -25.48 10.00 12.76
N LYS A 464 -25.24 9.58 14.00
CA LYS A 464 -25.74 10.28 15.20
C LYS A 464 -25.27 11.72 15.28
N LEU A 465 -23.99 11.98 14.99
CA LEU A 465 -23.44 13.33 14.99
C LEU A 465 -24.00 14.22 13.86
N LEU A 466 -24.23 13.63 12.69
CA LEU A 466 -24.82 14.35 11.56
C LEU A 466 -26.31 14.68 11.79
N ALA A 467 -27.05 13.84 12.50
CA ALA A 467 -28.46 14.08 12.82
C ALA A 467 -28.67 15.26 13.78
N LEU A 468 -27.63 15.65 14.53
CA LEU A 468 -27.62 16.77 15.49
C LEU A 468 -26.98 18.05 14.91
N ARG A 469 -26.69 18.09 13.61
CA ARG A 469 -25.98 19.21 12.99
C ARG A 469 -26.87 20.41 12.68
#